data_AF-A0A4Q1AT53-F1
#
_entry.id   AF-A0A4Q1AT53-F1
#
_cell.length_a   1.000
_cell.length_b   1.000
_cell.length_c   1.000
_cell.angle_alpha   90.00
_cell.angle_beta   90.00
_cell.angle_gamma   90.00
#
_symmetry.space_group_name_H-M   'P 1'
#
loop_
_entity.id
_entity.type
_entity.pdbx_description
1 polymer ?
#
loop_
_entity_poly.entity_id
_entity_poly.type
_entity_poly.pdbx_seq_one_letter_code
_entity_poly.pdbx_strand_id
1 'polypeptide(L)'
;MKRRELFSSLFSSQEKEETVIIRPPYYKDKSSFDKACYECEGMCSKVCEENIITMLEDKTPSINFDKNGCTYCDECAKACEFGVLELEYKKKIDLAFEIDMLKCLSWNNTMCFSCKDPCLDEAIDFLAMFRPSINDSCTSCGFCINVCPTDAISYKKV
;
A
#
# COMPACT_ATOMS: atom_id res chain seq x y z
N MET A 1 -31.62 5.48 -37.63
CA MET A 1 -30.26 5.23 -38.16
C MET A 1 -29.48 4.46 -37.10
N LYS A 2 -29.23 3.17 -37.35
CA LYS A 2 -28.48 2.26 -36.46
C LYS A 2 -26.98 2.32 -36.76
N ARG A 3 -26.20 2.11 -35.69
CA ARG A 3 -24.87 1.51 -35.63
C ARG A 3 -23.73 2.15 -36.44
N ARG A 4 -22.78 2.72 -35.70
CA ARG A 4 -21.35 2.48 -35.94
C ARG A 4 -20.70 2.08 -34.62
N GLU A 5 -20.67 0.78 -34.39
CA GLU A 5 -19.63 0.15 -33.60
C GLU A 5 -18.38 0.04 -34.47
N LEU A 6 -17.24 0.45 -33.93
CA LEU A 6 -15.92 0.15 -34.46
C LEU A 6 -15.04 -0.22 -33.27
N PHE A 7 -15.09 -1.49 -32.88
CA PHE A 7 -14.00 -2.15 -32.17
C PHE A 7 -13.09 -2.78 -33.22
N SER A 8 -11.80 -2.46 -33.19
CA SER A 8 -10.77 -3.46 -33.48
C SER A 8 -9.39 -2.99 -33.02
N SER A 9 -8.90 -3.71 -32.02
CA SER A 9 -7.49 -4.04 -31.80
C SER A 9 -6.50 -2.90 -31.67
N LEU A 10 -6.31 -2.45 -30.43
CA LEU A 10 -4.96 -2.31 -29.91
C LEU A 10 -4.80 -3.41 -28.88
N PHE A 11 -4.19 -4.52 -29.31
CA PHE A 11 -3.47 -5.42 -28.41
C PHE A 11 -2.36 -4.56 -27.77
N SER A 12 -2.71 -3.85 -26.71
CA SER A 12 -1.73 -3.44 -25.72
C SER A 12 -1.20 -4.74 -25.18
N SER A 13 0.09 -5.00 -25.42
CA SER A 13 0.87 -5.91 -24.62
C SER A 13 0.50 -5.65 -23.17
N GLN A 14 -0.29 -6.54 -22.55
CA GLN A 14 -0.35 -6.63 -21.10
C GLN A 14 1.06 -7.06 -20.70
N GLU A 15 1.93 -6.08 -20.53
CA GLU A 15 3.10 -6.23 -19.68
C GLU A 15 2.54 -6.79 -18.37
N LYS A 16 2.90 -8.04 -18.06
CA LYS A 16 2.60 -8.62 -16.76
C LYS A 16 3.31 -7.72 -15.75
N GLU A 17 2.57 -6.78 -15.17
CA GLU A 17 3.01 -6.07 -13.97
C GLU A 17 3.37 -7.15 -12.94
N GLU A 18 4.67 -7.27 -12.65
CA GLU A 18 5.12 -8.07 -11.53
C GLU A 18 4.48 -7.48 -10.28
N THR A 19 3.53 -8.20 -9.71
CA THR A 19 2.80 -7.74 -8.52
C THR A 19 3.77 -7.64 -7.36
N VAL A 20 4.03 -6.42 -6.89
CA VAL A 20 4.91 -6.19 -5.75
C VAL A 20 4.22 -6.76 -4.50
N ILE A 21 4.78 -7.83 -3.94
CA ILE A 21 4.29 -8.39 -2.68
C ILE A 21 4.75 -7.51 -1.52
N ILE A 22 3.78 -6.97 -0.77
CA ILE A 22 3.96 -6.09 0.38
C ILE A 22 3.64 -6.89 1.64
N ARG A 23 4.60 -7.06 2.55
CA ARG A 23 4.38 -7.87 3.76
C ARG A 23 3.89 -7.01 4.94
N PRO A 24 3.05 -7.56 5.85
CA PRO A 24 2.71 -6.90 7.10
C PRO A 24 3.94 -6.53 7.94
N PRO A 25 3.89 -5.51 8.82
CA PRO A 25 5.08 -4.94 9.48
C PRO A 25 5.70 -5.74 10.64
N TYR A 26 5.36 -7.02 10.82
CA TYR A 26 5.68 -7.78 12.04
C TYR A 26 6.48 -9.06 11.79
N TYR A 27 7.24 -9.12 10.70
CA TYR A 27 7.98 -10.33 10.33
C TYR A 27 9.48 -10.10 10.43
N LYS A 28 10.22 -11.15 10.81
CA LYS A 28 11.68 -11.11 10.94
C LYS A 28 12.36 -10.93 9.59
N ASP A 29 12.08 -11.84 8.67
CA ASP A 29 12.68 -11.89 7.35
C ASP A 29 11.78 -12.70 6.40
N LYS A 30 12.05 -12.63 5.08
CA LYS A 30 11.17 -13.25 4.08
C LYS A 30 10.98 -14.76 4.27
N SER A 31 11.97 -15.47 4.83
CA SER A 31 11.85 -16.91 5.10
C SER A 31 10.90 -17.23 6.26
N SER A 32 10.48 -16.22 7.04
CA SER A 32 9.44 -16.39 8.05
C SER A 32 8.12 -16.84 7.45
N PHE A 33 7.85 -16.49 6.19
CA PHE A 33 6.66 -16.91 5.46
C PHE A 33 6.76 -18.33 4.86
N ASP A 34 7.95 -18.93 4.85
CA ASP A 34 8.16 -20.34 4.48
C ASP A 34 7.69 -21.29 5.60
N LYS A 35 7.33 -20.75 6.78
CA LYS A 35 6.72 -21.48 7.90
C LYS A 35 5.23 -21.77 7.63
N ALA A 36 4.54 -22.34 8.62
CA ALA A 36 3.18 -22.90 8.56
C ALA A 36 2.01 -21.92 8.26
N CYS A 37 2.21 -20.85 7.47
CA CYS A 37 1.11 -20.08 6.89
C CYS A 37 0.12 -20.98 6.13
N TYR A 38 0.58 -22.10 5.55
CA TYR A 38 -0.26 -23.04 4.81
C TYR A 38 -1.30 -23.77 5.67
N GLU A 39 -1.07 -23.86 6.99
CA GLU A 39 -1.98 -24.47 7.99
C GLU A 39 -2.94 -23.44 8.61
N CYS A 40 -2.68 -22.15 8.39
CA CYS A 40 -3.48 -21.06 8.94
C CYS A 40 -4.63 -20.68 8.00
N GLU A 41 -5.80 -20.39 8.55
CA GLU A 41 -6.94 -19.85 7.80
C GLU A 41 -6.84 -18.34 7.53
N GLY A 42 -5.64 -17.77 7.57
CA GLY A 42 -5.42 -16.34 7.31
C GLY A 42 -6.00 -15.42 8.38
N MET A 43 -5.87 -15.78 9.67
CA MET A 43 -6.43 -15.00 10.79
C MET A 43 -5.99 -13.52 10.77
N CYS A 44 -4.75 -13.24 10.37
CA CYS A 44 -4.24 -11.88 10.21
C CYS A 44 -5.07 -11.02 9.23
N SER A 45 -5.64 -11.62 8.18
CA SER A 45 -6.56 -10.95 7.26
C SER A 45 -7.92 -10.70 7.91
N LYS A 46 -8.45 -11.71 8.63
CA LYS A 46 -9.76 -11.63 9.30
C LYS A 46 -9.84 -10.56 10.41
N VAL A 47 -8.74 -10.33 11.14
CA VAL A 47 -8.68 -9.36 12.25
C VAL A 47 -8.31 -7.94 11.81
N CYS A 48 -7.98 -7.73 10.53
CA CYS A 48 -7.57 -6.42 10.03
C CYS A 48 -8.80 -5.54 9.78
N GLU A 49 -9.10 -4.62 10.70
CA GLU A 49 -10.24 -3.70 10.57
C GLU A 49 -10.16 -2.79 9.33
N GLU A 50 -8.94 -2.44 8.91
CA GLU A 50 -8.69 -1.64 7.70
C GLU A 50 -8.92 -2.44 6.39
N ASN A 51 -9.10 -3.76 6.49
CA ASN A 51 -9.32 -4.67 5.36
C ASN A 51 -8.23 -4.60 4.26
N ILE A 52 -6.99 -4.32 4.67
CA ILE A 52 -5.84 -4.19 3.75
C ILE A 52 -5.03 -5.48 3.60
N ILE A 53 -5.21 -6.48 4.47
CA ILE A 53 -4.44 -7.73 4.39
C ILE A 53 -5.23 -8.74 3.54
N THR A 54 -4.63 -9.18 2.44
CA THR A 54 -5.15 -10.22 1.54
C THR A 54 -4.26 -11.46 1.60
N MET A 55 -4.87 -12.64 1.45
CA MET A 55 -4.12 -13.90 1.35
C MET A 55 -3.81 -14.18 -0.12
N LEU A 56 -2.53 -14.43 -0.41
CA LEU A 56 -2.06 -14.77 -1.76
C LEU A 56 -2.31 -16.26 -2.08
N GLU A 57 -2.06 -16.66 -3.33
CA GLU A 57 -2.20 -18.06 -3.79
C GLU A 57 -1.30 -19.03 -3.02
N ASP A 58 -0.13 -18.55 -2.57
CA ASP A 58 0.81 -19.31 -1.73
C ASP A 58 0.40 -19.38 -0.24
N LYS A 59 -0.81 -18.90 0.10
CA LYS A 59 -1.36 -18.78 1.45
C LYS A 59 -0.60 -17.85 2.39
N THR A 60 0.24 -16.96 1.87
CA THR A 60 0.92 -15.94 2.68
C THR A 60 0.19 -14.60 2.63
N PRO A 61 0.24 -13.77 3.69
CA PRO A 61 -0.45 -12.48 3.70
C PRO A 61 0.32 -11.41 2.92
N SER A 62 -0.40 -10.59 2.17
CA SER A 62 0.10 -9.36 1.54
C SER A 62 -0.78 -8.18 1.95
N ILE A 63 -0.21 -6.99 1.99
CA ILE A 63 -0.96 -5.74 2.12
C ILE A 63 -1.37 -5.25 0.72
N ASN A 64 -2.59 -4.74 0.62
CA ASN A 64 -3.12 -4.00 -0.51
C ASN A 64 -3.67 -2.65 -0.01
N PHE A 65 -3.13 -1.55 -0.55
CA PHE A 65 -3.52 -0.19 -0.18
C PHE A 65 -4.63 0.42 -1.06
N ASP A 66 -5.25 -0.36 -1.94
CA ASP A 66 -6.30 0.10 -2.86
C ASP A 66 -7.48 0.77 -2.15
N LYS A 67 -7.74 0.41 -0.89
CA LYS A 67 -8.88 0.91 -0.12
C LYS A 67 -8.49 1.73 1.10
N ASN A 68 -7.35 1.43 1.73
CA ASN A 68 -7.01 2.02 3.02
C ASN A 68 -5.52 1.85 3.38
N GLY A 69 -5.10 2.33 4.56
CA GLY A 69 -3.75 2.22 5.09
C GLY A 69 -3.60 1.32 6.32
N CYS A 70 -2.37 1.05 6.73
CA CYS A 70 -2.03 0.30 7.93
C CYS A 70 -1.93 1.24 9.14
N THR A 71 -2.71 0.98 10.18
CA THR A 71 -2.68 1.73 11.45
C THR A 71 -1.60 1.25 12.43
N TYR A 72 -0.86 0.19 12.11
CA TYR A 72 0.11 -0.43 13.02
C TYR A 72 -0.51 -0.86 14.37
N CYS A 73 -1.77 -1.32 14.35
CA CYS A 73 -2.57 -1.70 15.53
C CYS A 73 -2.19 -3.02 16.23
N ASP A 74 -1.16 -3.72 15.75
CA ASP A 74 -0.65 -4.99 16.30
C ASP A 74 -1.56 -6.23 16.19
N GLU A 75 -2.85 -6.08 15.81
CA GLU A 75 -3.82 -7.18 15.83
C GLU A 75 -3.45 -8.35 14.92
N CYS A 76 -2.89 -8.10 13.74
CA CYS A 76 -2.49 -9.17 12.82
C CYS A 76 -1.32 -10.01 13.35
N ALA A 77 -0.44 -9.42 14.18
CA ALA A 77 0.63 -10.15 14.86
C ALA A 77 0.10 -10.94 16.07
N LYS A 78 -0.78 -10.33 16.87
CA LYS A 78 -1.42 -11.02 18.02
C LYS A 78 -2.23 -12.24 17.59
N ALA A 79 -2.88 -12.17 16.42
CA ALA A 79 -3.66 -13.28 15.87
C ALA A 79 -2.80 -14.38 15.21
N CYS A 80 -1.48 -14.22 15.11
CA CYS A 80 -0.61 -15.18 14.45
C CYS A 80 -0.10 -16.25 15.43
N GLU A 81 -0.80 -17.38 15.51
CA GLU A 81 -0.44 -18.50 16.39
C GLU A 81 0.82 -19.27 15.92
N PHE A 82 1.22 -19.10 14.67
CA PHE A 82 2.34 -19.83 14.04
C PHE A 82 3.69 -19.11 14.13
N GLY A 83 3.77 -17.94 14.77
CA GLY A 83 5.03 -17.19 14.93
C GLY A 83 5.65 -16.76 13.59
N VAL A 84 4.79 -16.36 12.65
CA VAL A 84 5.20 -15.73 11.37
C VAL A 84 5.20 -14.21 11.52
N LEU A 85 4.16 -13.69 12.18
CA LEU A 85 4.03 -12.28 12.53
C LEU A 85 4.14 -12.17 14.06
N GLU A 86 5.16 -11.48 14.55
CA GLU A 86 5.47 -11.35 15.97
C GLU A 86 5.77 -9.89 16.33
N LEU A 87 5.31 -9.44 17.50
CA LEU A 87 5.46 -8.05 17.94
C LEU A 87 6.92 -7.62 18.09
N GLU A 88 7.82 -8.57 18.40
CA GLU A 88 9.25 -8.29 18.52
C GLU A 88 9.88 -7.84 17.19
N TYR A 89 9.26 -8.17 16.05
CA TYR A 89 9.73 -7.79 14.71
C TYR A 89 8.96 -6.61 14.12
N LYS A 90 8.27 -5.80 14.95
CA LYS A 90 7.59 -4.59 14.50
C LYS A 90 8.59 -3.64 13.81
N LYS A 91 8.33 -3.30 12.55
CA LYS A 91 9.12 -2.38 11.72
C LYS A 91 8.24 -1.59 10.76
N LYS A 92 8.80 -0.58 10.08
CA LYS A 92 8.10 0.09 8.96
C LYS A 92 7.85 -0.93 7.84
N ILE A 93 6.72 -0.79 7.14
CA ILE A 93 6.47 -1.56 5.91
C ILE A 93 7.61 -1.25 4.92
N ASP A 94 8.18 -2.30 4.31
CA ASP A 94 9.37 -2.20 3.44
C ASP A 94 9.03 -1.60 2.06
N LEU A 95 8.58 -0.35 2.07
CA LEU A 95 8.26 0.46 0.91
C LEU A 95 8.76 1.89 1.11
N ALA A 96 9.02 2.57 0.00
CA ALA A 96 9.18 4.02 -0.07
C ALA A 96 8.08 4.59 -0.97
N PHE A 97 7.30 5.53 -0.46
CA PHE A 97 6.29 6.26 -1.24
C PHE A 97 6.93 7.40 -2.02
N GLU A 98 6.34 7.73 -3.16
CA GLU A 98 6.78 8.80 -4.04
C GLU A 98 5.59 9.57 -4.63
N ILE A 99 5.83 10.82 -5.02
CA ILE A 99 4.82 11.69 -5.63
C ILE A 99 5.24 11.98 -7.07
N ASP A 100 4.40 11.58 -8.02
CA ASP A 100 4.52 11.95 -9.43
C ASP A 100 4.12 13.43 -9.60
N MET A 101 5.13 14.27 -9.86
CA MET A 101 4.95 15.71 -10.03
C MET A 101 4.07 16.06 -11.25
N LEU A 102 4.01 15.21 -12.28
CA LEU A 102 3.21 15.48 -13.48
C LEU A 102 1.72 15.19 -13.23
N LYS A 103 1.40 14.22 -12.36
CA LYS A 103 0.01 13.87 -12.01
C LYS A 103 -0.52 14.64 -10.80
N CYS A 104 0.35 15.09 -9.90
CA CYS A 104 -0.07 15.70 -8.64
C CYS A 104 -0.73 17.07 -8.88
N LEU A 105 -1.99 17.22 -8.45
CA LEU A 105 -2.74 18.49 -8.58
C LEU A 105 -2.00 19.68 -7.93
N SER A 106 -1.38 19.45 -6.77
CA SER A 106 -0.64 20.50 -6.05
C SER A 106 0.55 20.99 -6.86
N TRP A 107 1.35 20.08 -7.42
CA TRP A 107 2.44 20.41 -8.34
C TRP A 107 1.95 21.10 -9.63
N ASN A 108 0.68 20.89 -9.99
CA ASN A 108 0.02 21.48 -11.17
C ASN A 108 -0.94 22.63 -10.80
N ASN A 109 -0.52 23.50 -9.87
CA ASN A 109 -1.16 24.78 -9.53
C ASN A 109 -2.59 24.68 -8.97
N THR A 110 -2.99 23.53 -8.41
CA THR A 110 -4.29 23.35 -7.76
C THR A 110 -4.09 23.10 -6.27
N MET A 111 -4.72 23.89 -5.40
CA MET A 111 -4.64 23.67 -3.96
C MET A 111 -5.23 22.29 -3.61
N CYS A 112 -4.37 21.37 -3.20
CA CYS A 112 -4.74 20.00 -2.85
C CYS A 112 -3.88 19.56 -1.66
N PHE A 113 -4.54 19.10 -0.60
CA PHE A 113 -3.94 18.60 0.64
C PHE A 113 -4.36 17.17 0.97
N SER A 114 -5.02 16.47 0.03
CA SER A 114 -5.62 15.15 0.26
C SER A 114 -4.64 14.12 0.81
N CYS A 115 -3.36 14.15 0.42
CA CYS A 115 -2.36 13.23 0.96
C CYS A 115 -1.82 13.63 2.35
N LYS A 116 -1.92 14.92 2.70
CA LYS A 116 -1.47 15.47 3.98
C LYS A 116 -2.47 15.22 5.09
N ASP A 117 -3.76 15.42 4.80
CA ASP A 117 -4.82 15.32 5.80
C ASP A 117 -4.86 13.97 6.56
N PRO A 118 -4.67 12.78 5.92
CA PRO A 118 -4.62 11.52 6.65
C PRO A 118 -3.22 11.14 7.14
N CYS A 119 -2.19 11.96 6.90
CA CYS A 119 -0.82 11.65 7.30
C CYS A 119 -0.58 12.01 8.77
N LEU A 120 -0.88 11.07 9.66
CA LEU A 120 -0.72 11.24 11.11
C LEU A 120 0.74 11.44 11.55
N ASP A 121 1.70 10.95 10.77
CA ASP A 121 3.14 11.06 11.05
C ASP A 121 3.76 12.38 10.54
N GLU A 122 2.94 13.31 10.03
CA GLU A 122 3.38 14.61 9.48
C GLU A 122 4.48 14.47 8.40
N ALA A 123 4.42 13.40 7.61
CA ALA A 123 5.44 13.06 6.63
C ALA A 123 5.32 13.80 5.28
N ILE A 124 4.29 14.63 5.10
CA ILE A 124 4.05 15.41 3.88
C ILE A 124 4.35 16.89 4.13
N ASP A 125 5.55 17.31 3.73
CA ASP A 125 5.97 18.69 3.72
C ASP A 125 5.46 19.40 2.48
N PHE A 126 5.22 20.71 2.59
CA PHE A 126 4.89 21.56 1.45
C PHE A 126 5.90 22.70 1.36
N LEU A 127 6.57 22.82 0.21
CA LEU A 127 7.25 24.06 -0.10
C LEU A 127 6.20 25.10 -0.51
N ALA A 128 6.00 26.09 0.36
CA ALA A 128 4.88 27.02 0.32
C ALA A 128 3.52 26.28 0.35
N MET A 129 2.67 26.47 -0.67
CA MET A 129 1.30 25.93 -0.69
C MET A 129 1.10 24.77 -1.68
N PHE A 130 2.05 24.51 -2.59
CA PHE A 130 1.79 23.73 -3.80
C PHE A 130 2.72 22.54 -4.05
N ARG A 131 3.89 22.48 -3.40
CA ARG A 131 4.93 21.52 -3.77
C ARG A 131 5.12 20.51 -2.65
N PRO A 132 4.29 19.45 -2.60
CA PRO A 132 4.43 18.43 -1.59
C PRO A 132 5.67 17.58 -1.82
N SER A 133 6.33 17.20 -0.73
CA SER A 133 7.42 16.22 -0.67
C SER A 133 7.23 15.29 0.54
N ILE A 134 7.70 14.05 0.41
CA ILE A 134 7.67 13.06 1.49
C ILE A 134 9.00 13.10 2.24
N ASN A 135 8.97 13.23 3.57
CA ASN A 135 10.16 13.24 4.43
C ASN A 135 10.37 11.89 5.17
N ASP A 136 11.42 11.82 5.99
CA ASP A 136 11.85 10.58 6.68
C ASP A 136 10.89 10.08 7.78
N SER A 137 9.95 10.92 8.22
CA SER A 137 8.89 10.53 9.16
C SER A 137 7.89 9.56 8.55
N CYS A 138 7.90 9.39 7.22
CA CYS A 138 7.01 8.45 6.53
C CYS A 138 7.16 7.03 7.11
N THR A 139 6.03 6.48 7.59
CA THR A 139 5.95 5.11 8.11
C THR A 139 5.56 4.11 7.02
N SER A 140 5.33 4.56 5.79
CA SER A 140 4.82 3.71 4.70
C SER A 140 3.47 3.06 5.02
N CYS A 141 2.64 3.74 5.81
CA CYS A 141 1.30 3.29 6.20
C CYS A 141 0.31 3.20 5.03
N GLY A 142 0.52 3.94 3.94
CA GLY A 142 -0.30 3.86 2.73
C GLY A 142 -1.61 4.65 2.75
N PHE A 143 -2.00 5.33 3.83
CA PHE A 143 -3.24 6.13 3.85
C PHE A 143 -3.29 7.23 2.77
N CYS A 144 -2.14 7.71 2.30
CA CYS A 144 -2.06 8.76 1.29
C CYS A 144 -2.41 8.28 -0.13
N ILE A 145 -2.31 6.98 -0.44
CA ILE A 145 -2.46 6.50 -1.82
C ILE A 145 -3.91 6.54 -2.30
N ASN A 146 -4.83 5.94 -1.54
CA ASN A 146 -6.24 5.82 -1.92
C ASN A 146 -6.97 7.17 -1.95
N VAL A 147 -6.54 8.13 -1.13
CA VAL A 147 -7.13 9.48 -1.08
C VAL A 147 -6.63 10.41 -2.19
N CYS A 148 -5.63 10.00 -2.97
CA CYS A 148 -5.06 10.82 -4.03
C CYS A 148 -6.04 10.89 -5.23
N PRO A 149 -6.60 12.07 -5.57
CA PRO A 149 -7.63 12.15 -6.60
C PRO A 149 -7.14 11.91 -8.04
N THR A 150 -5.82 11.85 -8.24
CA THR A 150 -5.18 11.72 -9.55
C THR A 150 -4.18 10.58 -9.63
N ASP A 151 -4.19 9.66 -8.65
CA ASP A 151 -3.27 8.52 -8.58
C ASP A 151 -1.79 8.96 -8.74
N ALA A 152 -1.46 10.11 -8.17
CA ALA A 152 -0.13 10.71 -8.23
C ALA A 152 0.83 10.14 -7.18
N ILE A 153 0.35 9.24 -6.32
CA ILE A 153 1.16 8.62 -5.28
C ILE A 153 1.39 7.16 -5.67
N SER A 154 2.65 6.78 -5.72
CA SER A 154 3.09 5.40 -5.95
C SER A 154 4.05 4.99 -4.84
N TYR A 155 4.50 3.73 -4.89
CA TYR A 155 5.49 3.20 -3.97
C TYR A 155 6.43 2.24 -4.69
N LYS A 156 7.63 2.10 -4.14
CA LYS A 156 8.62 1.10 -4.56
C LYS A 156 9.14 0.32 -3.36
N LYS A 157 9.63 -0.88 -3.62
CA LYS A 157 10.25 -1.72 -2.59
C LYS A 157 11.61 -1.14 -2.18
N VAL A 158 11.93 -1.22 -0.89
CA VAL A 158 13.24 -0.88 -0.32
C VAL A 158 14.02 -2.11 0.12
#